data_AF-A0A843EMW1-F1
#
_entry.id   AF-A0A843EMW1-F1
#
_cell.length_a   1.000
_cell.length_b   1.000
_cell.length_c   1.000
_cell.angle_alpha   90.00
_cell.angle_beta   90.00
_cell.angle_gamma   90.00
#
_symmetry.space_group_name_H-M   'P 1'
#
loop_
_entity.id
_entity.type
_entity.pdbx_description
1 polymer ?
#
loop_
_entity_poly.entity_id
_entity_poly.type
_entity_poly.pdbx_seq_one_letter_code
_entity_poly.pdbx_strand_id
1 'polypeptide(L)'
;MAMEIMMEERTYEGIHAVPALVMGMMEASGVRKLIDDSCRKIDRRCFDLSPGMAVKAMVGTMVERGKTPLYRVEDYYSTAPTDLLFGRRVSNRSLSDTILAERLDTIFRLDTRKVQLESYKLLRDKYGLSTDRLFMDATNYTMFGMKYLERQLEFDLGLADEGIAPKESPIPAYGGNAKDGRNDLVQLNLSHIVDQSGIPLA
;
A
#
# COMPACT_ATOMS: atom_id res chain seq x y z
N MET A 1 8.40 -15.31 63.07
CA MET A 1 8.66 -16.02 61.80
C MET A 1 7.83 -15.33 60.74
N ALA A 2 8.41 -14.37 60.05
CA ALA A 2 7.72 -13.60 59.01
C ALA A 2 7.75 -14.40 57.71
N MET A 3 6.58 -14.58 57.09
CA MET A 3 6.45 -15.26 55.80
C MET A 3 6.76 -14.24 54.70
N GLU A 4 7.95 -14.34 54.10
CA GLU A 4 8.28 -13.59 52.88
C GLU A 4 7.45 -14.14 51.72
N ILE A 5 6.50 -13.33 51.27
CA ILE A 5 5.76 -13.59 50.03
C ILE A 5 6.69 -13.16 48.89
N MET A 6 7.33 -14.11 48.22
CA MET A 6 8.05 -13.84 46.98
C MET A 6 7.02 -13.48 45.90
N MET A 7 6.80 -12.18 45.67
CA MET A 7 6.05 -11.71 44.50
C MET A 7 6.94 -11.89 43.28
N GLU A 8 6.68 -12.95 42.51
CA GLU A 8 7.21 -13.10 41.17
C GLU A 8 6.48 -12.08 40.27
N GLU A 9 7.12 -10.95 39.97
CA GLU A 9 6.59 -9.95 39.03
C GLU A 9 6.47 -10.61 37.64
N ARG A 10 5.28 -11.10 37.32
CA ARG A 10 4.95 -11.52 35.96
C ARG A 10 4.65 -10.26 35.15
N THR A 11 5.65 -9.77 34.44
CA THR A 11 5.43 -8.79 33.38
C THR A 11 4.50 -9.41 32.33
N TYR A 12 3.40 -8.72 32.02
CA TYR A 12 2.50 -9.18 30.96
C TYR A 12 3.24 -9.11 29.63
N GLU A 13 3.44 -10.28 29.01
CA GLU A 13 3.97 -10.40 27.66
C GLU A 13 2.86 -10.90 26.74
N GLY A 14 2.41 -10.06 25.82
CA GLY A 14 1.28 -10.40 24.97
C GLY A 14 0.84 -9.29 24.03
N ILE A 15 -0.05 -9.67 23.12
CA ILE A 15 -0.71 -8.78 22.16
C ILE A 15 -2.19 -9.14 22.08
N HIS A 16 -3.02 -8.17 21.71
CA HIS A 16 -4.43 -8.41 21.46
C HIS A 16 -4.66 -9.48 20.37
N ALA A 17 -5.71 -10.27 20.57
CA ALA A 17 -5.98 -11.45 19.75
C ALA A 17 -6.20 -11.14 18.26
N VAL A 18 -6.91 -10.04 17.96
CA VAL A 18 -7.26 -9.68 16.57
C VAL A 18 -6.00 -9.31 15.75
N PRO A 19 -5.12 -8.39 16.21
CA PRO A 19 -3.82 -8.15 15.58
C PRO A 19 -2.98 -9.42 15.40
N ALA A 20 -2.94 -10.29 16.42
CA ALA A 20 -2.20 -11.55 16.34
C ALA A 20 -2.73 -12.46 15.23
N LEU A 21 -4.06 -12.57 15.08
CA LEU A 21 -4.70 -13.34 14.02
C LEU A 21 -4.38 -12.76 12.64
N VAL A 22 -4.50 -11.45 12.45
CA VAL A 22 -4.21 -10.82 11.15
C VAL A 22 -2.74 -10.97 10.78
N MET A 23 -1.83 -10.76 11.71
CA MET A 23 -0.40 -10.99 11.50
C MET A 23 -0.11 -12.47 11.18
N GLY A 24 -0.78 -13.40 11.89
CA GLY A 24 -0.72 -14.83 11.61
C GLY A 24 -1.23 -15.18 10.22
N MET A 25 -2.32 -14.57 9.75
CA MET A 25 -2.82 -14.73 8.38
C MET A 25 -1.85 -14.18 7.34
N MET A 26 -1.18 -13.06 7.62
CA MET A 26 -0.18 -12.49 6.72
C MET A 26 1.05 -13.40 6.57
N GLU A 27 1.46 -14.07 7.64
CA GLU A 27 2.48 -15.12 7.62
C GLU A 27 1.99 -16.38 6.90
N ALA A 28 0.84 -16.90 7.31
CA ALA A 28 0.28 -18.15 6.80
C ALA A 28 -0.06 -18.06 5.32
N SER A 29 -0.51 -16.91 4.82
CA SER A 29 -0.76 -16.68 3.39
C SER A 29 0.52 -16.65 2.55
N GLY A 30 1.63 -16.15 3.12
CA GLY A 30 2.89 -15.93 2.43
C GLY A 30 3.04 -14.54 1.81
N VAL A 31 2.02 -13.67 1.95
CA VAL A 31 2.06 -12.29 1.44
C VAL A 31 3.22 -11.51 2.06
N ARG A 32 3.48 -11.69 3.36
CA ARG A 32 4.63 -11.08 4.04
C ARG A 32 5.96 -11.46 3.39
N LYS A 33 6.12 -12.72 2.99
CA LYS A 33 7.32 -13.21 2.29
C LYS A 33 7.43 -12.67 0.88
N LEU A 34 6.31 -12.59 0.16
CA LEU A 34 6.28 -12.00 -1.18
C LEU A 34 6.77 -10.54 -1.17
N ILE A 35 6.37 -9.76 -0.17
CA ILE A 35 6.86 -8.37 0.00
C ILE A 35 8.37 -8.35 0.25
N ASP A 36 8.87 -9.19 1.17
CA ASP A 36 10.30 -9.30 1.45
C ASP A 36 11.12 -9.67 0.20
N ASP A 37 10.66 -10.67 -0.54
CA ASP A 37 11.33 -11.19 -1.74
C ASP A 37 11.31 -10.15 -2.87
N SER A 38 10.22 -9.39 -3.00
CA SER A 38 10.11 -8.29 -3.96
C SER A 38 11.05 -7.13 -3.60
N CYS A 39 11.12 -6.73 -2.32
CA CYS A 39 12.07 -5.71 -1.86
C CYS A 39 13.52 -6.14 -2.08
N ARG A 40 13.85 -7.42 -1.84
CA ARG A 40 15.21 -7.95 -1.99
C ARG A 40 15.76 -7.85 -3.42
N LYS A 41 14.88 -7.79 -4.43
CA LYS A 41 15.26 -7.61 -5.84
C LYS A 41 15.85 -6.22 -6.11
N ILE A 42 15.42 -5.20 -5.37
CA ILE A 42 15.83 -3.80 -5.55
C ILE A 42 16.77 -3.29 -4.45
N ASP A 43 16.75 -3.89 -3.27
CA ASP A 43 17.58 -3.52 -2.14
C ASP A 43 18.11 -4.78 -1.45
N ARG A 44 19.42 -5.01 -1.55
CA ARG A 44 20.09 -6.21 -1.03
C ARG A 44 20.56 -6.07 0.42
N ARG A 45 20.34 -4.92 1.05
CA ARG A 45 20.73 -4.71 2.45
C ARG A 45 19.97 -5.70 3.36
N CYS A 46 20.67 -6.20 4.38
CA CYS A 46 20.07 -7.07 5.40
C CYS A 46 19.62 -6.21 6.57
N PHE A 47 18.31 -6.10 6.76
CA PHE A 47 17.70 -5.37 7.86
C PHE A 47 17.36 -6.32 9.02
N ASP A 48 17.43 -5.83 10.26
CA ASP A 48 16.94 -6.59 11.41
C ASP A 48 15.41 -6.74 11.34
N LEU A 49 14.72 -5.64 11.03
CA LEU A 49 13.31 -5.65 10.65
C LEU A 49 13.22 -5.57 9.11
N SER A 50 12.78 -6.66 8.48
CA SER A 50 12.59 -6.67 7.02
C SER A 50 11.39 -5.81 6.58
N PRO A 51 11.32 -5.37 5.31
CA PRO A 51 10.18 -4.60 4.82
C PRO A 51 8.82 -5.31 5.00
N GLY A 52 8.75 -6.62 4.75
CA GLY A 52 7.55 -7.42 4.99
C GLY A 52 7.18 -7.49 6.47
N MET A 53 8.15 -7.64 7.36
CA MET A 53 7.90 -7.60 8.82
C MET A 53 7.43 -6.23 9.30
N ALA A 54 7.94 -5.14 8.73
CA ALA A 54 7.43 -3.80 9.00
C ALA A 54 5.99 -3.63 8.53
N VAL A 55 5.63 -4.11 7.33
CA VAL A 55 4.23 -4.11 6.88
C VAL A 55 3.35 -4.91 7.83
N LYS A 56 3.82 -6.07 8.31
CA LYS A 56 3.10 -6.87 9.30
C LYS A 56 2.86 -6.10 10.59
N ALA A 57 3.89 -5.43 11.12
CA ALA A 57 3.77 -4.61 12.33
C ALA A 57 2.75 -3.47 12.14
N MET A 58 2.83 -2.76 11.01
CA MET A 58 1.93 -1.67 10.67
C MET A 58 0.47 -2.14 10.54
N VAL A 59 0.24 -3.22 9.78
CA VAL A 59 -1.11 -3.80 9.60
C VAL A 59 -1.69 -4.27 10.94
N GLY A 60 -0.90 -4.96 11.78
CA GLY A 60 -1.35 -5.39 13.10
C GLY A 60 -1.87 -4.22 13.95
N THR A 61 -1.11 -3.12 13.98
CA THR A 61 -1.49 -1.90 14.71
C THR A 61 -2.72 -1.20 14.10
N MET A 62 -2.84 -1.18 12.77
CA MET A 62 -3.97 -0.55 12.08
C MET A 62 -5.31 -1.24 12.35
N VAL A 63 -5.31 -2.57 12.50
CA VAL A 63 -6.56 -3.34 12.70
C VAL A 63 -7.24 -2.96 14.01
N GLU A 64 -6.46 -2.70 15.07
CA GLU A 64 -7.01 -2.31 16.36
C GLU A 64 -7.29 -0.82 16.46
N ARG A 65 -6.40 0.02 15.90
CA ARG A 65 -6.52 1.48 16.02
C ARG A 65 -7.46 2.11 14.96
N GLY A 66 -7.96 1.32 14.01
CA GLY A 66 -8.90 1.75 12.99
C GLY A 66 -8.36 2.88 12.10
N LYS A 67 -9.17 3.92 11.86
CA LYS A 67 -8.82 5.07 10.98
C LYS A 67 -8.03 6.16 11.72
N THR A 68 -7.06 5.77 12.55
CA THR A 68 -6.16 6.72 13.22
C THR A 68 -4.81 6.74 12.52
N PRO A 69 -4.06 7.87 12.63
CA PRO A 69 -2.71 7.92 12.10
C PRO A 69 -1.84 6.81 12.71
N LEU A 70 -0.94 6.24 11.91
CA LEU A 70 -0.01 5.23 12.37
C LEU A 70 1.25 5.91 12.93
N TYR A 71 1.32 6.04 14.25
CA TYR A 71 2.45 6.63 14.97
C TYR A 71 2.75 5.82 16.23
N ARG A 72 3.99 5.85 16.73
CA ARG A 72 4.38 5.18 17.99
C ARG A 72 4.06 3.68 17.97
N VAL A 73 4.43 3.01 16.88
CA VAL A 73 4.25 1.56 16.72
C VAL A 73 5.07 0.79 17.74
N GLU A 74 6.24 1.30 18.13
CA GLU A 74 7.05 0.78 19.23
C GLU A 74 6.29 0.73 20.58
N ASP A 75 5.48 1.73 20.89
CA ASP A 75 4.71 1.72 22.14
C ASP A 75 3.58 0.70 22.10
N TYR A 76 2.97 0.53 20.92
CA TYR A 76 1.93 -0.48 20.70
C TYR A 76 2.44 -1.90 20.96
N TYR A 77 3.69 -2.21 20.57
CA TYR A 77 4.30 -3.52 20.79
C TYR A 77 5.18 -3.59 22.06
N SER A 78 5.09 -2.62 22.96
CA SER A 78 5.97 -2.52 24.15
C SER A 78 5.88 -3.70 25.11
N THR A 79 4.72 -4.35 25.19
CA THR A 79 4.47 -5.55 25.98
C THR A 79 4.45 -6.82 25.13
N ALA A 80 4.65 -6.73 23.82
CA ALA A 80 4.56 -7.88 22.93
C ALA A 80 5.92 -8.59 22.78
N PRO A 81 5.94 -9.92 22.56
CA PRO A 81 7.16 -10.66 22.28
C PRO A 81 7.68 -10.33 20.87
N THR A 82 8.37 -9.19 20.72
CA THR A 82 8.79 -8.64 19.40
C THR A 82 9.74 -9.56 18.64
N ASP A 83 10.58 -10.30 19.34
CA ASP A 83 11.52 -11.26 18.78
C ASP A 83 10.81 -12.49 18.18
N LEU A 84 9.73 -12.95 18.83
CA LEU A 84 8.88 -14.03 18.32
C LEU A 84 7.99 -13.55 17.17
N LEU A 85 7.45 -12.33 17.28
CA LEU A 85 6.55 -11.78 16.28
C LEU A 85 7.29 -11.39 15.01
N PHE A 86 8.44 -10.74 15.09
CA PHE A 86 9.10 -10.12 13.94
C PHE A 86 10.48 -10.68 13.61
N GLY A 87 11.04 -11.52 14.49
CA GLY A 87 12.30 -12.23 14.31
C GLY A 87 13.31 -11.90 15.40
N ARG A 88 14.22 -12.85 15.69
CA ARG A 88 15.14 -12.83 16.86
C ARG A 88 16.01 -11.58 17.04
N ARG A 89 16.25 -10.81 15.99
CA ARG A 89 17.07 -9.57 16.04
C ARG A 89 16.22 -8.30 16.16
N VAL A 90 14.90 -8.44 16.10
CA VAL A 90 13.97 -7.33 16.25
C VAL A 90 13.79 -7.07 17.74
N SER A 91 14.04 -5.84 18.14
CA SER A 91 13.71 -5.32 19.46
C SER A 91 12.62 -4.27 19.32
N ASN A 92 12.08 -3.78 20.44
CA ASN A 92 11.07 -2.73 20.36
C ASN A 92 11.57 -1.47 19.62
N ARG A 93 12.84 -1.09 19.81
CA ARG A 93 13.47 0.05 19.10
C ARG A 93 13.50 -0.14 17.57
N SER A 94 13.51 -1.38 17.09
CA SER A 94 13.44 -1.70 15.67
C SER A 94 12.08 -1.31 15.05
N LEU A 95 11.05 -1.05 15.87
CA LEU A 95 9.70 -0.62 15.47
C LEU A 95 9.49 0.89 15.58
N SER A 96 10.57 1.65 15.75
CA SER A 96 10.51 3.12 15.76
C SER A 96 10.04 3.69 14.42
N ASP A 97 9.38 4.85 14.47
CA ASP A 97 8.81 5.51 13.29
C ASP A 97 9.87 5.77 12.21
N THR A 98 11.12 6.07 12.58
CA THR A 98 12.24 6.25 11.64
C THR A 98 12.57 4.98 10.86
N ILE A 99 12.62 3.82 11.52
CA ILE A 99 12.95 2.56 10.86
C ILE A 99 11.80 2.14 9.96
N LEU A 100 10.55 2.29 10.42
CA LEU A 100 9.36 2.00 9.64
C LEU A 100 9.26 2.90 8.39
N ALA A 101 9.59 4.18 8.51
CA ALA A 101 9.66 5.09 7.37
C ALA A 101 10.70 4.62 6.34
N GLU A 102 11.91 4.24 6.77
CA GLU A 102 12.94 3.71 5.86
C GLU A 102 12.49 2.39 5.17
N ARG A 103 11.68 1.58 5.85
CA ARG A 103 11.07 0.38 5.24
C ARG A 103 10.05 0.76 4.18
N LEU A 104 9.20 1.75 4.46
CA LEU A 104 8.24 2.29 3.49
C LEU A 104 8.92 2.90 2.28
N ASP A 105 10.05 3.60 2.46
CA ASP A 105 10.85 4.13 1.34
C ASP A 105 11.39 3.01 0.44
N THR A 106 11.71 1.85 1.03
CA THR A 106 12.11 0.67 0.26
C THR A 106 10.94 0.09 -0.53
N ILE A 107 9.75 0.03 0.08
CA ILE A 107 8.53 -0.45 -0.58
C ILE A 107 8.07 0.52 -1.68
N PHE A 108 8.21 1.84 -1.47
CA PHE A 108 7.82 2.88 -2.42
C PHE A 108 8.60 2.80 -3.74
N ARG A 109 9.83 2.27 -3.71
CA ARG A 109 10.63 2.01 -4.90
C ARG A 109 10.15 0.81 -5.72
N LEU A 110 9.22 0.00 -5.20
CA LEU A 110 8.60 -1.08 -5.96
C LEU A 110 7.43 -0.57 -6.79
N ASP A 111 7.09 -1.33 -7.84
CA ASP A 111 5.76 -1.24 -8.43
C ASP A 111 4.75 -1.89 -7.47
N THR A 112 4.17 -1.08 -6.59
CA THR A 112 3.22 -1.52 -5.56
C THR A 112 1.97 -2.16 -6.16
N ARG A 113 1.54 -1.73 -7.35
CA ARG A 113 0.41 -2.35 -8.07
C ARG A 113 0.76 -3.77 -8.50
N LYS A 114 1.97 -3.98 -9.02
CA LYS A 114 2.46 -5.32 -9.35
C LYS A 114 2.55 -6.21 -8.12
N VAL A 115 3.11 -5.71 -7.01
CA VAL A 115 3.19 -6.47 -5.74
C VAL A 115 1.80 -6.84 -5.23
N GLN A 116 0.84 -5.93 -5.33
CA GLN A 116 -0.55 -6.16 -4.95
C GLN A 116 -1.18 -7.27 -5.82
N LEU A 117 -1.03 -7.19 -7.14
CA LEU A 117 -1.54 -8.22 -8.05
C LEU A 117 -0.89 -9.59 -7.81
N GLU A 118 0.43 -9.63 -7.58
CA GLU A 118 1.14 -10.87 -7.24
C GLU A 118 0.64 -11.44 -5.90
N SER A 119 0.31 -10.59 -4.92
CA SER A 119 -0.29 -11.01 -3.66
C SER A 119 -1.67 -11.64 -3.86
N TYR A 120 -2.52 -11.06 -4.71
CA TYR A 120 -3.82 -11.64 -5.04
C TYR A 120 -3.70 -12.99 -5.75
N LYS A 121 -2.80 -13.10 -6.74
CA LYS A 121 -2.52 -14.37 -7.42
C LYS A 121 -2.03 -15.43 -6.43
N LEU A 122 -1.12 -15.07 -5.53
CA LEU A 122 -0.64 -15.96 -4.47
C LEU A 122 -1.79 -16.49 -3.60
N LEU A 123 -2.67 -15.60 -3.13
CA LEU A 123 -3.82 -15.98 -2.30
C LEU A 123 -4.79 -16.87 -3.07
N ARG A 124 -5.10 -16.49 -4.30
CA ARG A 124 -6.00 -17.22 -5.19
C ARG A 124 -5.54 -18.66 -5.39
N ASP A 125 -4.28 -18.82 -5.77
CA ASP A 125 -3.69 -20.13 -6.06
C ASP A 125 -3.58 -20.97 -4.78
N LYS A 126 -3.26 -20.34 -3.64
CA LYS A 126 -3.13 -21.02 -2.35
C LYS A 126 -4.44 -21.53 -1.75
N TYR A 127 -5.52 -20.75 -1.89
CA TYR A 127 -6.82 -21.08 -1.30
C TYR A 127 -7.82 -21.63 -2.32
N GLY A 128 -7.39 -21.87 -3.57
CA GLY A 128 -8.25 -22.44 -4.61
C GLY A 128 -9.41 -21.53 -5.01
N LEU A 129 -9.20 -20.21 -4.99
CA LEU A 129 -10.23 -19.23 -5.33
C LEU A 129 -10.38 -19.14 -6.85
N SER A 130 -10.98 -20.14 -7.49
CA SER A 130 -11.24 -20.11 -8.93
C SER A 130 -12.44 -19.21 -9.26
N THR A 131 -12.34 -18.42 -10.33
CA THR A 131 -13.43 -17.60 -10.86
C THR A 131 -13.63 -17.85 -12.35
N ASP A 132 -14.88 -17.93 -12.79
CA ASP A 132 -15.29 -18.03 -14.20
C ASP A 132 -15.90 -16.71 -14.71
N ARG A 133 -16.16 -15.76 -13.80
CA ARG A 133 -16.75 -14.46 -14.11
C ARG A 133 -15.78 -13.33 -13.78
N LEU A 134 -15.75 -12.36 -14.67
CA LEU A 134 -14.96 -11.15 -14.56
C LEU A 134 -15.91 -9.95 -14.66
N PHE A 135 -15.76 -9.01 -13.74
CA PHE A 135 -16.47 -7.75 -13.75
C PHE A 135 -15.46 -6.64 -14.03
N MET A 136 -15.78 -5.77 -14.98
CA MET A 136 -14.99 -4.59 -15.27
C MET A 136 -15.86 -3.37 -14.98
N ASP A 137 -15.33 -2.46 -14.18
CA ASP A 137 -15.92 -1.15 -13.98
C ASP A 137 -14.85 -0.07 -14.11
N ALA A 138 -15.29 1.11 -14.53
CA ALA A 138 -14.42 2.24 -14.81
C ALA A 138 -14.95 3.49 -14.14
N THR A 139 -14.11 4.12 -13.32
CA THR A 139 -14.40 5.41 -12.70
C THR A 139 -13.52 6.49 -13.31
N ASN A 140 -14.16 7.58 -13.74
CA ASN A 140 -13.48 8.75 -14.24
C ASN A 140 -13.22 9.75 -13.11
N TYR A 141 -11.99 10.23 -13.01
CA TYR A 141 -11.60 11.33 -12.15
C TYR A 141 -11.24 12.52 -13.01
N THR A 142 -11.84 13.66 -12.68
CA THR A 142 -11.53 14.93 -13.31
C THR A 142 -10.40 15.59 -12.50
N MET A 143 -9.27 15.86 -13.14
CA MET A 143 -8.12 16.50 -12.50
C MET A 143 -7.79 17.85 -13.15
N PHE A 144 -7.37 18.79 -12.31
CA PHE A 144 -6.67 19.98 -12.78
C PHE A 144 -5.28 19.54 -13.24
N GLY A 145 -5.13 19.31 -14.54
CA GLY A 145 -3.84 18.99 -15.15
C GLY A 145 -2.88 20.16 -15.02
N MET A 146 -1.72 19.92 -14.42
CA MET A 146 -0.60 20.86 -14.35
C MET A 146 -0.21 21.35 -15.76
N LYS A 147 0.03 22.66 -15.85
CA LYS A 147 0.44 23.45 -17.02
C LYS A 147 -0.28 23.10 -18.33
N TYR A 148 -1.60 23.29 -18.33
CA TYR A 148 -2.38 23.50 -19.56
C TYR A 148 -1.64 24.45 -20.53
N LEU A 149 -0.99 25.49 -19.98
CA LEU A 149 -0.18 26.44 -20.73
C LEU A 149 1.01 25.82 -21.48
N GLU A 150 1.71 24.81 -20.92
CA GLU A 150 2.86 24.18 -21.60
C GLU A 150 2.41 23.27 -22.74
N ARG A 151 1.33 22.50 -22.52
CA ARG A 151 0.76 21.63 -23.54
C ARG A 151 0.08 22.43 -24.65
N GLN A 152 -0.56 23.55 -24.30
CA GLN A 152 -1.08 24.53 -25.24
C GLN A 152 0.06 25.16 -26.03
N LEU A 153 1.19 25.52 -25.39
CA LEU A 153 2.35 26.09 -26.06
C LEU A 153 3.00 25.10 -27.04
N GLU A 154 3.17 23.83 -26.68
CA GLU A 154 3.66 22.79 -27.61
C GLU A 154 2.72 22.62 -28.81
N PHE A 155 1.41 22.66 -28.58
CA PHE A 155 0.40 22.57 -29.64
C PHE A 155 0.37 23.81 -30.53
N ASP A 156 0.43 25.00 -29.94
CA ASP A 156 0.46 26.29 -30.64
C ASP A 156 1.77 26.47 -31.44
N LEU A 157 2.91 25.96 -30.93
CA LEU A 157 4.19 25.94 -31.64
C LEU A 157 4.15 25.00 -32.85
N GLY A 158 3.58 23.80 -32.71
CA GLY A 158 3.40 22.87 -33.83
C GLY A 158 2.46 23.41 -34.91
N LEU A 159 1.40 24.13 -34.51
CA LEU A 159 0.49 24.81 -35.45
C LEU A 159 1.16 26.00 -36.14
N ALA A 160 2.04 26.73 -35.45
CA ALA A 160 2.80 27.83 -36.05
C ALA A 160 3.79 27.33 -37.13
N ASP A 161 4.41 26.16 -36.94
CA ASP A 161 5.24 25.51 -37.96
C ASP A 161 4.44 25.07 -39.20
N GLU A 162 3.14 24.79 -39.03
CA GLU A 162 2.19 24.52 -40.13
C GLU A 162 1.50 25.79 -40.66
N GLY A 163 1.86 26.97 -40.15
CA GLY A 163 1.31 28.27 -40.58
C GLY A 163 -0.12 28.56 -40.10
N ILE A 164 -0.62 27.83 -39.11
CA ILE A 164 -1.96 27.98 -38.53
C ILE A 164 -1.90 28.94 -37.33
N ALA A 165 -2.72 29.99 -37.34
CA ALA A 165 -2.74 30.97 -36.25
C ALA A 165 -3.34 30.35 -34.95
N PRO A 166 -2.74 30.56 -33.76
CA PRO A 166 -3.18 29.94 -32.48
C PRO A 166 -4.63 30.22 -32.07
N LYS A 167 -5.26 31.23 -32.69
CA LYS A 167 -6.65 31.63 -32.42
C LYS A 167 -7.68 30.70 -33.07
N GLU A 168 -7.22 29.72 -33.85
CA GLU A 168 -8.05 28.73 -34.56
C GLU A 168 -7.73 27.28 -34.15
N SER A 169 -6.95 27.08 -33.07
CA SER A 169 -6.66 25.75 -32.53
C SER A 169 -7.97 25.02 -32.19
N PRO A 170 -8.25 23.84 -32.77
CA PRO A 170 -9.48 23.11 -32.50
C PRO A 170 -9.56 22.74 -31.02
N ILE A 171 -10.42 23.43 -30.27
CA ILE A 171 -10.78 23.02 -28.91
C ILE A 171 -11.65 21.77 -29.08
N PRO A 172 -11.34 20.64 -28.42
CA PRO A 172 -12.19 19.45 -28.48
C PRO A 172 -13.62 19.83 -28.09
N ALA A 173 -14.55 19.80 -29.05
CA ALA A 173 -15.96 20.18 -28.82
C ALA A 173 -16.63 19.30 -27.74
N TYR A 174 -16.10 18.09 -27.55
CA TYR A 174 -16.56 17.12 -26.55
C TYR A 174 -15.34 16.39 -25.95
N GLY A 175 -14.83 16.91 -24.84
CA GLY A 175 -13.79 16.27 -24.02
C GLY A 175 -14.12 16.24 -22.52
N GLY A 176 -15.23 16.85 -22.10
CA GLY A 176 -15.64 16.91 -20.70
C GLY A 176 -16.46 15.72 -20.28
N ASN A 177 -16.48 15.53 -18.97
CA ASN A 177 -17.20 14.47 -18.31
C ASN A 177 -18.68 14.47 -18.72
N ALA A 178 -19.19 13.34 -19.18
CA ALA A 178 -20.63 13.16 -19.38
C ALA A 178 -21.45 13.46 -18.10
N LYS A 179 -20.82 13.42 -16.91
CA LYS A 179 -21.45 13.70 -15.62
C LYS A 179 -21.35 15.15 -15.12
N ASP A 180 -20.26 15.88 -15.44
CA ASP A 180 -19.98 17.21 -14.86
C ASP A 180 -19.85 18.35 -15.91
N GLY A 181 -19.77 18.01 -17.20
CA GLY A 181 -19.71 18.98 -18.30
C GLY A 181 -18.43 19.82 -18.37
N ARG A 182 -17.41 19.53 -17.55
CA ARG A 182 -16.18 20.31 -17.47
C ARG A 182 -15.18 19.88 -18.54
N ASN A 183 -15.31 20.50 -19.72
CA ASN A 183 -14.40 20.32 -20.86
C ASN A 183 -13.00 20.92 -20.63
N ASP A 184 -12.84 21.76 -19.61
CA ASP A 184 -11.58 22.45 -19.25
C ASP A 184 -10.57 21.55 -18.53
N LEU A 185 -10.97 20.34 -18.11
CA LEU A 185 -10.16 19.50 -17.25
C LEU A 185 -9.72 18.19 -17.89
N VAL A 186 -8.56 17.71 -17.45
CA VAL A 186 -8.03 16.42 -17.86
C VAL A 186 -8.82 15.32 -17.17
N GLN A 187 -9.28 14.34 -17.95
CA GLN A 187 -9.94 13.16 -17.43
C GLN A 187 -8.95 12.00 -17.31
N LEU A 188 -8.87 11.41 -16.13
CA LEU A 188 -8.22 10.13 -15.92
C LEU A 188 -9.30 9.07 -15.74
N ASN A 189 -9.30 8.06 -16.60
CA ASN A 189 -10.15 6.90 -16.44
C ASN A 189 -9.36 5.83 -15.68
N LEU A 190 -9.83 5.49 -14.48
CA LEU A 190 -9.35 4.34 -13.72
C LEU A 190 -10.31 3.18 -13.96
N SER A 191 -9.86 2.22 -14.75
CA SER A 191 -10.57 0.96 -14.97
C SER A 191 -9.97 -0.12 -14.07
N HIS A 192 -10.83 -0.94 -13.47
CA HIS A 192 -10.42 -2.12 -12.71
C HIS A 192 -11.23 -3.35 -13.12
N ILE A 193 -10.54 -4.49 -13.19
CA ILE A 193 -11.16 -5.79 -13.40
C ILE A 193 -11.09 -6.54 -12.08
N VAL A 194 -12.24 -7.02 -11.61
CA VAL A 194 -12.36 -7.88 -10.43
C VAL A 194 -12.97 -9.22 -10.82
N ASP A 195 -12.69 -10.24 -10.04
CA ASP A 195 -13.36 -11.53 -10.17
C ASP A 195 -14.70 -11.60 -9.44
N GLN A 196 -15.39 -12.75 -9.51
CA GLN A 196 -16.65 -12.97 -8.77
C GLN A 196 -16.50 -12.87 -7.25
N SER A 197 -15.29 -13.07 -6.73
CA SER A 197 -14.97 -12.93 -5.31
C SER A 197 -14.60 -11.49 -4.94
N GLY A 198 -14.61 -10.55 -5.88
CA GLY A 198 -14.21 -9.16 -5.69
C GLY A 198 -12.69 -8.97 -5.62
N ILE A 199 -11.88 -9.94 -6.06
CA ILE A 199 -10.42 -9.86 -6.06
C ILE A 199 -9.96 -9.11 -7.33
N PRO A 200 -9.18 -8.02 -7.20
CA PRO A 200 -8.65 -7.29 -8.35
C PRO A 200 -7.66 -8.11 -9.18
N LEU A 201 -7.79 -8.04 -10.50
CA LEU A 201 -6.98 -8.77 -11.48
C LEU A 201 -6.19 -7.86 -12.43
N ALA A 202 -6.71 -6.66 -12.70
CA ALA A 202 -6.06 -5.64 -13.52
C ALA A 202 -6.59 -4.24 -13.17
#